data_AF-A0A845R9G4-F1
#
_entry.id   AF-A0A845R9G4-F1
#
_cell.length_a   1.000
_cell.length_b   1.000
_cell.length_c   1.000
_cell.angle_alpha   90.00
_cell.angle_beta   90.00
_cell.angle_gamma   90.00
#
_symmetry.space_group_name_H-M   'P 1'
#
loop_
_entity.id
_entity.type
_entity.pdbx_description
1 polymer ?
#
loop_
_entity_poly.entity_id
_entity_poly.type
_entity_poly.pdbx_seq_one_letter_code
_entity_poly.pdbx_strand_id
1 'polypeptide(L)'
;MKKLLTVLLLLVLLAGCGGNAAPPESSAPAPLADLSDEGLAMAMEHPVYDRSVTSCVYSIRNGTEETVEFGEPYRLQRWKNGRWQDPQRDTCFTAIGYCLASGDTKALSCWLGED
;
A
#
# COMPACT_ATOMS: atom_id res chain seq x y z
N MET A 1 -36.33 -38.65 6.05
CA MET A 1 -36.47 -37.33 5.40
C MET A 1 -36.11 -36.14 6.30
N LYS A 2 -36.39 -36.18 7.62
CA LYS A 2 -36.06 -35.08 8.57
C LYS A 2 -34.55 -34.77 8.66
N LYS A 3 -33.68 -35.79 8.67
CA LYS A 3 -32.22 -35.65 8.74
C LYS A 3 -31.60 -35.02 7.47
N LEU A 4 -32.20 -35.25 6.31
CA LEU A 4 -31.78 -34.62 5.04
C LEU A 4 -32.15 -33.12 5.01
N LEU A 5 -33.32 -32.77 5.58
CA LEU A 5 -33.75 -31.39 5.71
C LEU A 5 -32.83 -30.58 6.64
N THR A 6 -32.35 -31.20 7.73
CA THR A 6 -31.44 -30.55 8.68
C THR A 6 -30.07 -30.23 8.07
N VAL A 7 -29.55 -31.11 7.22
CA VAL A 7 -28.27 -30.89 6.52
C VAL A 7 -28.40 -29.79 5.47
N LEU A 8 -29.52 -29.74 4.75
CA LEU A 8 -29.79 -28.67 3.78
C LEU A 8 -29.90 -27.29 4.45
N LEU A 9 -30.51 -27.22 5.64
CA LEU A 9 -30.65 -25.97 6.40
C LEU A 9 -29.28 -25.45 6.91
N LEU A 10 -28.38 -26.35 7.30
CA LEU A 10 -27.01 -26.02 7.72
C LEU A 10 -26.14 -25.48 6.57
N LEU A 11 -26.35 -25.97 5.35
CA LEU A 11 -25.63 -25.50 4.16
C LEU A 11 -26.03 -24.07 3.75
N VAL A 12 -27.29 -23.68 3.94
CA VAL A 12 -27.76 -22.32 3.63
C VAL A 12 -27.18 -21.27 4.60
N LEU A 13 -26.94 -21.64 5.86
CA LEU A 13 -26.36 -20.73 6.86
C LEU A 13 -24.88 -20.38 6.59
N LEU A 14 -24.15 -21.22 5.86
CA LEU A 14 -22.75 -20.99 5.50
C LEU A 14 -22.57 -19.98 4.35
N ALA A 15 -23.61 -19.71 3.55
CA ALA A 15 -23.56 -18.77 2.44
C ALA A 15 -23.77 -17.29 2.86
N GLY A 16 -24.01 -17.01 4.15
CA GLY A 16 -24.46 -15.71 4.64
C GLY A 16 -23.38 -14.74 5.16
N CYS A 17 -22.10 -15.13 5.22
CA CYS A 17 -21.03 -14.27 5.76
C CYS A 17 -20.04 -13.77 4.70
N GLY A 18 -20.51 -13.60 3.46
CA GLY A 18 -19.72 -13.07 2.33
C GLY A 18 -20.15 -11.68 1.89
N GLY A 19 -20.80 -10.90 2.76
CA GLY A 19 -21.17 -9.51 2.51
C GLY A 19 -19.94 -8.60 2.48
N ASN A 20 -19.07 -8.80 1.51
CA ASN A 20 -18.03 -7.85 1.17
C ASN A 20 -18.75 -6.71 0.46
N ALA A 21 -19.27 -5.75 1.23
CA ALA A 21 -19.57 -4.45 0.66
C ALA A 21 -18.29 -3.98 0.00
N ALA A 22 -18.30 -3.87 -1.33
CA ALA A 22 -17.24 -3.17 -2.03
C ALA A 22 -17.06 -1.81 -1.34
N PRO A 23 -15.82 -1.38 -1.05
CA PRO A 23 -15.59 -0.02 -0.59
C PRO A 23 -16.31 0.94 -1.54
N PRO A 24 -16.91 2.04 -1.02
CA PRO A 24 -17.54 3.04 -1.87
C PRO A 24 -16.56 3.37 -3.00
N GLU A 25 -17.07 3.34 -4.23
CA GLU A 25 -16.32 3.65 -5.44
C GLU A 25 -15.51 4.91 -5.18
N SER A 26 -14.21 4.71 -4.98
CA SER A 26 -13.25 5.79 -4.78
C SER A 26 -13.36 6.63 -6.02
N SER A 27 -13.73 7.89 -5.83
CA SER A 27 -13.75 8.88 -6.90
C SER A 27 -12.42 8.79 -7.61
N ALA A 28 -12.47 8.56 -8.93
CA ALA A 28 -11.31 8.20 -9.73
C ALA A 28 -10.06 9.00 -9.30
N PRO A 29 -8.91 8.34 -9.09
CA PRO A 29 -7.69 9.05 -8.72
C PRO A 29 -7.41 10.14 -9.75
N ALA A 30 -6.85 11.27 -9.29
CA ALA A 30 -6.32 12.31 -10.18
C ALA A 30 -5.62 11.64 -11.38
N PRO A 31 -5.88 12.07 -12.62
CA PRO A 31 -5.38 11.36 -13.78
C PRO A 31 -3.86 11.24 -13.69
N LEU A 32 -3.36 10.00 -13.65
CA LEU A 32 -1.93 9.71 -13.83
C LEU A 32 -1.37 10.31 -15.13
N ALA A 33 -2.26 10.72 -16.05
CA ALA A 33 -1.97 11.41 -17.29
C ALA A 33 -1.29 12.79 -17.13
N ASP A 34 -1.37 13.42 -15.95
CA ASP A 34 -0.70 14.71 -15.69
C ASP A 34 0.66 14.55 -14.98
N LEU A 35 1.11 13.32 -14.73
CA LEU A 35 2.44 13.11 -14.14
C LEU A 35 3.52 13.33 -15.21
N SER A 36 4.52 14.14 -14.87
CA SER A 36 5.70 14.36 -15.71
C SER A 36 6.33 13.03 -16.11
N ASP A 37 6.64 12.91 -17.40
CA ASP A 37 7.45 11.82 -17.95
C ASP A 37 8.95 11.97 -17.66
N GLU A 38 9.35 13.10 -17.10
CA GLU A 38 10.73 13.38 -16.68
C GLU A 38 10.85 13.33 -15.15
N GLY A 39 11.90 12.67 -14.65
CA GLY A 39 12.24 12.66 -13.23
C GLY A 39 11.31 11.81 -12.37
N LEU A 40 11.21 12.11 -11.07
CA LEU A 40 10.22 11.49 -10.19
C LEU A 40 9.04 12.45 -10.03
N ALA A 41 7.84 11.95 -10.31
CA ALA A 41 6.60 12.72 -10.16
C ALA A 41 5.65 12.03 -9.20
N MET A 42 4.96 12.80 -8.36
CA MET A 42 3.97 12.29 -7.40
C MET A 42 2.63 13.01 -7.59
N ALA A 43 1.53 12.25 -7.56
CA ALA A 43 0.17 12.78 -7.55
C ALA A 43 -0.61 12.21 -6.38
N MET A 44 -1.43 13.07 -5.77
CA MET A 44 -2.41 12.68 -4.76
C MET A 44 -3.75 12.43 -5.45
N GLU A 45 -4.57 11.52 -4.93
CA GLU A 45 -5.94 11.33 -5.43
C GLU A 45 -6.77 12.62 -5.38
N HIS A 46 -6.52 13.49 -4.40
CA HIS A 46 -7.18 14.78 -4.22
C HIS A 46 -6.17 15.88 -3.85
N PRO A 47 -6.36 17.12 -4.37
CA PRO A 47 -5.51 18.26 -4.01
C PRO A 47 -5.78 18.80 -2.60
N VAL A 48 -6.98 18.56 -2.06
CA VAL A 48 -7.42 19.02 -0.72
C VAL A 48 -8.28 17.91 -0.10
N TYR A 49 -8.08 17.65 1.19
CA TYR A 49 -8.82 16.68 1.97
C TYR A 49 -9.68 17.35 3.04
N ASP A 50 -10.84 16.77 3.33
CA ASP A 50 -11.59 17.12 4.53
C ASP A 50 -10.85 16.66 5.79
N ARG A 51 -11.04 17.36 6.91
CA ARG A 51 -10.35 17.04 8.18
C ARG A 51 -10.72 15.67 8.74
N SER A 52 -11.86 15.10 8.36
CA SER A 52 -12.27 13.75 8.75
C SER A 52 -11.51 12.63 8.03
N VAL A 53 -10.79 12.94 6.94
CA VAL A 53 -10.02 11.95 6.19
C VAL A 53 -8.75 11.59 6.96
N THR A 54 -8.61 10.31 7.28
CA THR A 54 -7.46 9.79 8.04
C THR A 54 -6.47 9.01 7.18
N SER A 55 -6.75 8.80 5.90
CA SER A 55 -5.85 8.13 4.98
C SER A 55 -6.04 8.64 3.56
N CYS A 56 -5.00 8.63 2.75
CA CYS A 56 -5.10 8.97 1.33
C CYS A 56 -4.25 8.05 0.45
N VAL A 57 -4.60 8.01 -0.83
CA VAL A 57 -3.83 7.35 -1.89
C VAL A 57 -2.99 8.37 -2.65
N TYR A 58 -1.72 8.01 -2.89
CA TYR A 58 -0.81 8.74 -3.76
C TYR A 58 -0.16 7.80 -4.76
N SER A 59 0.26 8.35 -5.90
CA SER A 59 0.95 7.62 -6.96
C SER A 59 2.27 8.27 -7.28
N ILE A 60 3.31 7.46 -7.48
CA ILE A 60 4.64 7.91 -7.89
C ILE A 60 4.95 7.31 -9.27
N ARG A 61 5.37 8.17 -10.21
CA ARG A 61 5.89 7.81 -11.54
C ARG A 61 7.39 7.99 -11.57
N ASN A 62 8.09 7.02 -12.14
CA ASN A 62 9.51 7.12 -12.42
C ASN A 62 9.74 7.40 -13.91
N GLY A 63 9.91 8.67 -14.25
CA GLY A 63 10.33 9.16 -15.56
C GLY A 63 11.85 9.24 -15.74
N THR A 64 12.65 8.62 -14.87
CA THR A 64 14.11 8.53 -15.05
C THR A 64 14.47 7.29 -15.88
N GLU A 65 15.74 7.18 -16.31
CA GLU A 65 16.25 6.00 -17.03
C GLU A 65 16.64 4.83 -16.09
N GLU A 66 16.69 5.06 -14.78
CA GLU A 66 17.15 4.08 -13.80
C GLU A 66 16.00 3.56 -12.93
N THR A 67 16.22 2.41 -12.30
CA THR A 67 15.31 1.96 -11.23
C THR A 67 15.57 2.80 -9.99
N VAL A 68 14.50 3.36 -9.43
CA VAL A 68 14.57 4.15 -8.19
C VAL A 68 14.02 3.34 -7.02
N GLU A 69 14.63 3.51 -5.85
CA GLU A 69 14.14 2.96 -4.60
C GLU A 69 13.52 4.07 -3.74
N PHE A 70 12.33 3.82 -3.21
CA PHE A 70 11.60 4.79 -2.40
C PHE A 70 10.75 4.09 -1.33
N GLY A 71 10.43 4.78 -0.24
CA GLY A 71 9.64 4.21 0.85
C GLY A 71 9.95 4.87 2.19
N GLU A 72 9.39 4.30 3.27
CA GLU A 72 9.66 4.80 4.61
C GLU A 72 11.11 4.48 5.03
N PRO A 73 11.80 5.43 5.68
CA PRO A 73 13.10 5.16 6.26
C PRO A 73 12.94 4.18 7.43
N TYR A 74 13.32 2.93 7.23
CA TYR A 74 13.43 1.96 8.32
C TYR A 74 14.91 1.76 8.67
N ARG A 75 15.20 1.55 9.97
CA ARG A 75 16.54 1.24 10.45
C ARG A 75 16.65 -0.27 10.69
N LEU A 76 17.42 -0.96 9.85
CA LEU A 76 17.72 -2.37 10.12
C LEU A 76 18.69 -2.46 11.31
N GLN A 77 18.33 -3.24 12.31
CA GLN A 77 19.20 -3.52 13.46
C GLN A 77 19.27 -5.02 13.72
N ARG A 78 20.44 -5.47 14.16
CA ARG A 78 20.70 -6.86 14.57
C ARG A 78 20.70 -6.96 16.09
N TRP A 79 19.95 -7.91 16.64
CA TRP A 79 20.04 -8.25 18.06
C TRP A 79 21.31 -9.07 18.32
N LYS A 80 22.25 -8.53 19.12
CA LYS A 80 23.49 -9.22 19.50
C LYS A 80 23.98 -8.72 20.87
N ASN A 81 24.44 -9.63 21.73
CA ASN A 81 24.97 -9.32 23.06
C ASN A 81 23.99 -8.49 23.93
N GLY A 82 22.71 -8.84 23.90
CA GLY A 82 21.68 -8.18 24.72
C GLY A 82 21.34 -6.74 24.32
N ARG A 83 21.72 -6.30 23.11
CA ARG A 83 21.36 -4.98 22.57
C ARG A 83 21.12 -5.04 21.07
N TRP A 84 20.32 -4.10 20.56
CA TRP A 84 20.23 -3.81 19.13
C TRP A 84 21.52 -3.12 18.67
N GLN A 85 22.09 -3.56 17.55
CA GLN A 85 23.30 -3.00 16.95
C GLN A 85 23.04 -2.77 15.47
N ASP A 86 23.54 -1.65 14.94
CA ASP A 86 23.49 -1.43 13.49
C ASP A 86 24.37 -2.48 12.78
N PRO A 87 23.91 -3.01 11.63
CA PRO A 87 24.75 -3.88 10.80
C PRO A 87 25.99 -3.13 10.32
N GLN A 88 27.07 -3.87 10.02
CA GLN A 88 28.25 -3.28 9.38
C GLN A 88 27.83 -2.74 8.00
N ARG A 89 28.40 -1.60 7.58
CA ARG A 89 28.21 -1.10 6.21
C ARG A 89 28.53 -2.24 5.22
N ASP A 90 27.71 -2.36 4.19
CA ASP A 90 27.84 -3.33 3.10
C ASP A 90 27.59 -4.81 3.46
N THR A 91 27.09 -5.11 4.68
CA THR A 91 26.73 -6.49 5.09
C THR A 91 25.23 -6.80 5.05
N CYS A 92 24.39 -5.82 4.73
CA CYS A 92 22.95 -5.95 4.66
C CYS A 92 22.43 -5.18 3.43
N PHE A 93 21.29 -5.60 2.89
CA PHE A 93 20.60 -4.86 1.84
C PHE A 93 20.38 -3.41 2.30
N THR A 94 20.94 -2.45 1.58
CA THR A 94 20.68 -1.01 1.75
C THR A 94 19.30 -0.62 1.21
N ALA A 95 18.64 -1.57 0.55
CA ALA A 95 17.39 -1.44 -0.17
C ALA A 95 16.32 -2.37 0.44
N ILE A 96 15.41 -1.82 1.23
CA ILE A 96 14.09 -2.42 1.56
C ILE A 96 13.03 -1.33 1.34
N GLY A 97 13.22 -0.54 0.28
CA GLY A 97 12.21 0.33 -0.31
C GLY A 97 11.44 -0.40 -1.39
N TYR A 98 10.38 0.23 -1.90
CA TYR A 98 9.77 -0.16 -3.16
C TYR A 98 10.73 0.18 -4.30
N CYS A 99 11.08 -0.81 -5.12
CA CYS A 99 11.75 -0.57 -6.40
C CYS A 99 10.70 -0.12 -7.43
N LEU A 100 10.99 0.96 -8.15
CA LEU A 100 10.19 1.46 -9.26
C LEU A 100 11.05 1.49 -10.51
N ALA A 101 10.77 0.63 -11.48
CA ALA A 101 11.52 0.63 -12.74
C ALA A 101 11.28 1.93 -13.52
N SER A 102 12.17 2.22 -14.46
CA SER A 102 12.00 3.32 -15.42
C SER A 102 10.67 3.16 -16.17
N GLY A 103 9.91 4.25 -16.28
CA GLY A 103 8.58 4.32 -16.90
C GLY A 103 7.41 3.85 -16.03
N ASP A 104 7.69 3.13 -14.94
CA ASP A 104 6.65 2.55 -14.10
C ASP A 104 5.96 3.58 -13.21
N THR A 105 4.76 3.22 -12.77
CA THR A 105 3.97 4.00 -11.81
C THR A 105 3.46 3.08 -10.71
N LYS A 106 3.54 3.53 -9.47
CA LYS A 106 3.11 2.78 -8.29
C LYS A 106 2.21 3.62 -7.41
N ALA A 107 1.04 3.07 -7.08
CA ALA A 107 0.12 3.65 -6.11
C ALA A 107 0.36 3.06 -4.70
N LEU A 108 0.24 3.90 -3.68
CA LEU A 108 0.42 3.57 -2.26
C LEU A 108 -0.59 4.37 -1.44
N SER A 109 -0.79 3.96 -0.19
CA SER A 109 -1.62 4.68 0.78
C SER A 109 -0.78 5.16 1.96
N CYS A 110 -1.12 6.30 2.54
CA CYS A 110 -0.54 6.76 3.80
C CYS A 110 -1.63 7.18 4.80
N TRP A 111 -1.26 7.17 6.08
CA TRP A 111 -2.09 7.66 7.18
C TRP A 111 -1.88 9.16 7.36
N LEU A 112 -2.98 9.90 7.56
CA LEU A 112 -3.00 11.35 7.77
C LEU A 112 -3.44 11.74 9.18
N GLY A 113 -3.78 10.78 10.04
CA GLY A 113 -4.17 11.05 11.43
C GLY A 113 -2.97 11.40 12.32
N GLU A 114 -3.25 11.95 13.50
CA GLU A 114 -2.23 12.25 14.51
C GLU A 114 -1.67 10.95 15.14
N ASP A 115 -0.37 10.95 15.43
CA ASP A 115 0.39 9.85 16.07
C ASP A 115 0.10 9.71 17.58
#